data_AF-A0A6M4AUC6-F1
#
_entry.id   AF-A0A6M4AUC6-F1
#
_cell.length_a   1.000
_cell.length_b   1.000
_cell.length_c   1.000
_cell.angle_alpha   90.00
_cell.angle_beta   90.00
_cell.angle_gamma   90.00
#
_symmetry.space_group_name_H-M   'P 1'
#
loop_
_entity.id
_entity.type
_entity.pdbx_description
1 polymer ?
#
loop_
_entity_poly.entity_id
_entity_poly.type
_entity_poly.pdbx_seq_one_letter_code
_entity_poly.pdbx_strand_id
1 'polypeptide(L)'
;MDINWPIAVIAFGGAIAFIWWDQVRPWWRDRRTSLHAKQAFAQWLAEQPPVIEPDELQVERLKAALPGLALPALRLTPALDAAIEAGGTRIGGPVWLADDAVWPVGKDGRALEFVAQLDFAGMPPLEDYPSDGLLQLFIGRDDLHGVNFDAPLEANIRLIWHPDGPVGGRLVPPPRLPRYGDPDDDGYTSSPFTGREREQGVPLRAKSVAMMPQPLTCAREGLLRDLGIDVRADAVDALAEDLWNAHLGSAHYVGGYPLFTQTDYRCDLWTSGAIASASPYRDFDRVLFQLTSGNGLQWGDMGEANLMIRHADLLACRFDQVIWWWDCS
;
A
#
# COMPACT_ATOMS: atom_id res chain seq x y z
N MET A 1 -34.26 19.54 12.14
CA MET A 1 -34.93 20.86 12.19
C MET A 1 -35.64 21.03 10.87
N ASP A 2 -36.94 20.77 10.87
CA ASP A 2 -37.85 20.96 9.74
C ASP A 2 -38.08 22.44 9.48
N ILE A 3 -38.03 22.87 8.22
CA ILE A 3 -38.86 23.98 7.74
C ILE A 3 -39.38 23.60 6.34
N ASN A 4 -40.67 23.32 6.30
CA ASN A 4 -41.52 23.07 5.16
C ASN A 4 -42.30 24.38 4.88
N TRP A 5 -42.30 24.97 3.69
CA TRP A 5 -43.37 25.90 3.22
C TRP A 5 -43.42 25.98 1.66
N PRO A 6 -44.56 26.40 1.07
CA PRO A 6 -45.21 25.81 -0.10
C PRO A 6 -45.23 26.72 -1.33
N ILE A 7 -45.90 26.22 -2.36
CA ILE A 7 -46.07 26.76 -3.72
C ILE A 7 -47.18 27.83 -3.80
N ALA A 8 -47.04 28.74 -4.80
CA ALA A 8 -48.03 29.62 -5.48
C ALA A 8 -48.08 31.09 -4.99
N VAL A 9 -48.15 32.18 -5.80
CA VAL A 9 -48.36 32.39 -7.25
C VAL A 9 -48.16 33.90 -7.58
N ILE A 10 -47.66 34.21 -8.80
CA ILE A 10 -47.85 35.41 -9.68
C ILE A 10 -47.53 36.85 -9.18
N ALA A 11 -46.67 37.57 -9.92
CA ALA A 11 -46.98 38.83 -10.66
C ALA A 11 -45.71 39.63 -11.02
N PHE A 12 -45.70 40.21 -12.22
CA PHE A 12 -44.65 41.07 -12.78
C PHE A 12 -44.38 42.34 -11.93
N GLY A 13 -43.11 42.69 -11.75
CA GLY A 13 -42.72 44.03 -11.33
C GLY A 13 -41.32 44.12 -10.71
N GLY A 14 -40.33 44.47 -11.54
CA GLY A 14 -39.16 45.27 -11.16
C GLY A 14 -38.32 44.86 -9.95
N ALA A 15 -37.11 44.35 -10.25
CA ALA A 15 -35.90 44.43 -9.44
C ALA A 15 -35.87 43.69 -8.08
N ILE A 16 -35.27 42.51 -8.09
CA ILE A 16 -34.08 42.07 -7.31
C ILE A 16 -34.09 40.53 -7.34
N ALA A 17 -33.34 39.97 -8.29
CA ALA A 17 -33.05 38.53 -8.35
C ALA A 17 -31.64 38.35 -8.92
N PHE A 18 -30.62 38.80 -8.18
CA PHE A 18 -29.22 38.68 -8.60
C PHE A 18 -28.28 38.11 -7.53
N ILE A 19 -28.84 37.52 -6.48
CA ILE A 19 -28.09 36.73 -5.52
C ILE A 19 -28.89 35.45 -5.40
N TRP A 20 -28.34 34.35 -5.94
CA TRP A 20 -28.75 32.93 -5.86
C TRP A 20 -28.40 32.16 -7.15
N TRP A 21 -27.96 32.82 -8.24
CA TRP A 21 -27.52 32.10 -9.45
C TRP A 21 -26.14 31.45 -9.28
N ASP A 22 -25.19 32.10 -8.60
CA ASP A 22 -23.81 31.60 -8.47
C ASP A 22 -23.62 30.45 -7.46
N GLN A 23 -24.54 30.24 -6.51
CA GLN A 23 -24.51 29.07 -5.61
C GLN A 23 -25.29 27.87 -6.15
N VAL A 24 -26.26 28.11 -7.05
CA VAL A 24 -27.11 27.07 -7.63
C VAL A 24 -26.47 26.49 -8.90
N ARG A 25 -25.65 27.26 -9.63
CA ARG A 25 -24.93 26.82 -10.84
C ARG A 25 -23.94 25.66 -10.59
N PRO A 26 -23.08 25.69 -9.55
CA PRO A 26 -22.18 24.58 -9.24
C PRO A 26 -22.97 23.32 -8.88
N TRP A 27 -24.04 23.45 -8.09
CA TRP A 27 -24.92 22.33 -7.73
C TRP A 27 -25.62 21.70 -8.94
N TRP A 28 -26.18 22.48 -9.87
CA TRP A 28 -26.74 21.93 -11.11
C TRP A 28 -25.68 21.38 -12.05
N ARG A 29 -24.46 21.95 -12.05
CA ARG A 29 -23.33 21.44 -12.81
C ARG A 29 -22.93 20.07 -12.25
N ASP A 30 -22.62 19.96 -10.97
CA ASP A 30 -22.29 18.70 -10.27
C ASP A 30 -23.41 17.65 -10.35
N ARG A 31 -24.68 18.09 -10.29
CA ARG A 31 -25.83 17.20 -10.47
C ARG A 31 -25.97 16.72 -11.92
N ARG A 32 -25.65 17.56 -12.91
CA ARG A 32 -25.55 17.13 -14.32
C ARG A 32 -24.35 16.26 -14.56
N THR A 33 -23.17 16.59 -14.03
CA THR A 33 -21.95 15.78 -14.14
C THR A 33 -22.17 14.41 -13.49
N SER A 34 -22.86 14.34 -12.33
CA SER A 34 -23.21 13.07 -11.68
C SER A 34 -24.33 12.32 -12.39
N LEU A 35 -25.32 12.98 -13.00
CA LEU A 35 -26.31 12.31 -13.85
C LEU A 35 -25.67 11.76 -15.13
N HIS A 36 -24.78 12.52 -15.77
CA HIS A 36 -24.01 12.07 -16.92
C HIS A 36 -23.05 10.93 -16.55
N ALA A 37 -22.37 11.02 -15.40
CA ALA A 37 -21.54 9.93 -14.89
C ALA A 37 -22.37 8.68 -14.58
N LYS A 38 -23.55 8.83 -13.98
CA LYS A 38 -24.49 7.72 -13.72
C LYS A 38 -25.01 7.09 -15.01
N GLN A 39 -25.35 7.91 -16.01
CA GLN A 39 -25.79 7.43 -17.33
C GLN A 39 -24.64 6.74 -18.08
N ALA A 40 -23.43 7.33 -18.06
CA ALA A 40 -22.24 6.75 -18.66
C ALA A 40 -21.85 5.44 -17.98
N PHE A 41 -21.94 5.37 -16.64
CA PHE A 41 -21.71 4.15 -15.88
C PHE A 41 -22.78 3.09 -16.16
N ALA A 42 -24.06 3.47 -16.20
CA ALA A 42 -25.14 2.55 -16.54
C ALA A 42 -25.04 2.02 -17.97
N GLN A 43 -24.63 2.88 -18.92
CA GLN A 43 -24.37 2.50 -20.30
C GLN A 43 -23.15 1.58 -20.40
N TRP A 44 -22.05 1.92 -19.73
CA TRP A 44 -20.86 1.08 -19.64
C TRP A 44 -21.18 -0.29 -19.04
N LEU A 45 -22.00 -0.34 -17.98
CA LEU A 45 -22.44 -1.58 -17.33
C LEU A 45 -23.31 -2.42 -18.26
N ALA A 46 -24.20 -1.79 -19.04
CA ALA A 46 -25.03 -2.45 -20.03
C ALA A 46 -24.24 -3.02 -21.22
N GLU A 47 -23.05 -2.48 -21.48
CA GLU A 47 -22.13 -2.93 -22.53
C GLU A 47 -21.16 -4.02 -22.05
N GLN A 48 -21.11 -4.32 -20.75
CA GLN A 48 -20.23 -5.38 -20.22
C GLN A 48 -20.80 -6.78 -20.51
N PRO A 49 -19.94 -7.77 -20.84
CA PRO A 49 -20.39 -9.16 -20.93
C PRO A 49 -20.90 -9.64 -19.56
N PRO A 50 -21.93 -10.51 -19.54
CA PRO A 50 -22.46 -11.06 -18.31
C PRO A 50 -21.35 -11.79 -17.55
N VAL A 51 -21.36 -11.66 -16.23
CA VAL A 51 -20.52 -12.47 -15.35
C VAL A 51 -21.05 -13.90 -15.39
N ILE A 52 -20.15 -14.86 -15.61
CA ILE A 52 -20.49 -16.28 -15.59
C ILE A 52 -19.98 -16.85 -14.28
N GLU A 53 -20.91 -17.28 -13.42
CA GLU A 53 -20.56 -17.97 -12.18
C GLU A 53 -19.85 -19.30 -12.48
N PRO A 54 -18.81 -19.65 -11.71
CA PRO A 54 -18.13 -20.93 -11.89
C PRO A 54 -19.06 -22.09 -11.54
N ASP A 55 -18.95 -23.17 -12.31
CA ASP A 55 -19.63 -24.42 -11.96
C ASP A 55 -19.00 -25.09 -10.72
N GLU A 56 -19.68 -26.09 -10.16
CA GLU A 56 -19.20 -26.81 -8.97
C GLU A 56 -17.79 -27.39 -9.15
N LEU A 57 -17.46 -27.89 -10.35
CA LEU A 57 -16.16 -28.47 -10.64
C LEU A 57 -15.06 -27.40 -10.70
N GLN A 58 -15.35 -26.21 -11.23
CA GLN A 58 -14.44 -25.07 -11.21
C GLN A 58 -14.15 -24.61 -9.78
N VAL A 59 -15.18 -24.53 -8.93
CA VAL A 59 -15.01 -24.18 -7.50
C VAL A 59 -14.18 -25.24 -6.75
N GLU A 60 -14.44 -26.52 -6.98
CA GLU A 60 -13.65 -27.61 -6.39
C GLU A 60 -12.18 -27.56 -6.83
N ARG A 61 -11.92 -27.34 -8.11
CA ARG A 61 -10.56 -27.19 -8.65
C ARG A 61 -9.83 -25.99 -8.06
N LEU A 62 -10.51 -24.86 -7.93
CA LEU A 62 -9.95 -23.66 -7.30
C LEU A 62 -9.54 -23.94 -5.85
N LYS A 63 -10.44 -24.52 -5.05
CA LYS A 63 -10.16 -24.88 -3.65
C LYS A 63 -9.01 -25.88 -3.52
N ALA A 64 -8.90 -26.84 -4.44
CA ALA A 64 -7.82 -27.83 -4.44
C ALA A 64 -6.46 -27.23 -4.85
N ALA A 65 -6.46 -26.25 -5.77
CA ALA A 65 -5.23 -25.65 -6.29
C ALA A 65 -4.65 -24.56 -5.38
N LEU A 66 -5.51 -23.80 -4.67
CA LEU A 66 -5.10 -22.68 -3.83
C LEU A 66 -3.96 -23.00 -2.85
N PRO A 67 -3.99 -24.10 -2.06
CA PRO A 67 -2.90 -24.41 -1.13
C PRO A 67 -1.53 -24.57 -1.82
N GLY A 68 -1.52 -24.99 -3.09
CA GLY A 68 -0.29 -25.12 -3.89
C GLY A 68 0.36 -23.79 -4.27
N LEU A 69 -0.34 -22.66 -4.06
CA LEU A 69 0.21 -21.32 -4.25
C LEU A 69 0.85 -20.76 -2.98
N ALA A 70 0.83 -21.45 -1.84
CA ALA A 70 1.40 -20.90 -0.62
C ALA A 70 2.92 -20.63 -0.77
N LEU A 71 3.37 -19.42 -0.44
CA LEU A 71 4.78 -19.05 -0.46
C LEU A 71 5.36 -18.94 0.96
N PRO A 72 6.64 -19.28 1.17
CA PRO A 72 7.28 -19.04 2.45
C PRO A 72 7.38 -17.53 2.72
N ALA A 73 7.08 -17.14 3.96
CA ALA A 73 7.17 -15.77 4.41
C ALA A 73 7.59 -15.72 5.89
N LEU A 74 8.03 -14.54 6.32
CA LEU A 74 8.20 -14.22 7.73
C LEU A 74 7.11 -13.24 8.13
N ARG A 75 6.22 -13.69 9.03
CA ARG A 75 5.26 -12.81 9.69
C ARG A 75 5.98 -12.03 10.79
N LEU A 76 5.92 -10.72 10.72
CA LEU A 76 6.48 -9.79 11.68
C LEU A 76 5.37 -9.26 12.60
N THR A 77 5.54 -9.44 13.90
CA THR A 77 4.58 -8.97 14.92
C THR A 77 5.30 -8.17 16.01
N PRO A 78 4.63 -7.18 16.65
CA PRO A 78 5.21 -6.40 17.74
C PRO A 78 5.81 -7.27 18.86
N ALA A 79 7.03 -6.94 19.25
CA ALA A 79 7.73 -7.48 20.42
C ALA A 79 7.87 -6.36 21.47
N LEU A 80 6.76 -6.06 22.16
CA LEU A 80 6.66 -4.93 23.10
C LEU A 80 7.58 -5.06 24.32
N ASP A 81 8.18 -6.23 24.53
CA ASP A 81 9.16 -6.54 25.56
C ASP A 81 10.61 -6.25 25.14
N ALA A 82 10.87 -6.03 23.85
CA ALA A 82 12.20 -5.74 23.33
C ALA A 82 12.54 -4.24 23.39
N ALA A 83 13.82 -3.94 23.58
CA ALA A 83 14.32 -2.57 23.51
C ALA A 83 14.67 -2.20 22.06
N ILE A 84 14.70 -0.89 21.77
CA ILE A 84 15.28 -0.39 20.52
C ILE A 84 16.80 -0.33 20.65
N GLU A 85 17.47 -1.01 19.73
CA GLU A 85 18.92 -1.07 19.64
C GLU A 85 19.39 -0.63 18.25
N ALA A 86 20.70 -0.64 18.01
CA ALA A 86 21.24 -0.32 16.70
C ALA A 86 20.73 -1.28 15.61
N GLY A 87 20.76 -2.58 15.92
CA GLY A 87 20.20 -3.65 15.09
C GLY A 87 18.73 -3.93 15.40
N GLY A 88 18.30 -5.15 15.08
CA GLY A 88 16.95 -5.65 15.29
C GLY A 88 15.92 -5.15 14.27
N THR A 89 14.99 -6.03 13.89
CA THR A 89 13.88 -5.71 12.98
C THR A 89 12.85 -4.84 13.70
N ARG A 90 12.43 -3.73 13.09
CA ARG A 90 11.47 -2.78 13.69
C ARG A 90 10.80 -1.87 12.67
N ILE A 91 9.75 -1.18 13.11
CA ILE A 91 9.21 0.02 12.47
C ILE A 91 9.45 1.24 13.37
N GLY A 92 9.71 2.40 12.76
CA GLY A 92 9.91 3.67 13.45
C GLY A 92 11.05 3.69 14.47
N GLY A 93 11.09 4.74 15.27
CA GLY A 93 12.08 4.93 16.33
C GLY A 93 13.38 5.57 15.84
N PRO A 94 14.37 5.68 16.74
CA PRO A 94 15.67 6.21 16.37
C PRO A 94 16.41 5.26 15.41
N VAL A 95 17.15 5.87 14.49
CA VAL A 95 17.88 5.19 13.42
C VAL A 95 19.33 5.05 13.84
N TRP A 96 19.89 3.85 13.67
CA TRP A 96 21.34 3.71 13.75
C TRP A 96 21.99 4.30 12.51
N LEU A 97 22.90 5.25 12.72
CA LEU A 97 23.75 5.83 11.70
C LEU A 97 25.22 5.62 12.10
N ALA A 98 26.04 5.21 11.13
CA ALA A 98 27.49 5.20 11.29
C ALA A 98 28.02 6.60 11.68
N ASP A 99 29.21 6.68 12.27
CA ASP A 99 29.70 7.91 12.92
C ASP A 99 29.63 9.15 12.00
N ASP A 100 30.07 9.01 10.75
CA ASP A 100 30.08 10.09 9.75
C ASP A 100 28.84 10.11 8.85
N ALA A 101 27.88 9.21 9.08
CA ALA A 101 26.65 9.19 8.30
C ALA A 101 25.72 10.34 8.72
N VAL A 102 25.14 10.98 7.70
CA VAL A 102 24.11 12.00 7.85
C VAL A 102 22.73 11.42 7.60
N TRP A 103 21.70 12.07 8.13
CA TRP A 103 20.33 11.66 7.91
C TRP A 103 20.01 11.66 6.40
N PRO A 104 19.37 10.60 5.86
CA PRO A 104 19.06 10.52 4.44
C PRO A 104 18.13 11.63 3.97
N VAL A 105 18.45 12.23 2.83
CA VAL A 105 17.63 13.27 2.18
C VAL A 105 17.09 12.76 0.84
N GLY A 106 15.89 13.22 0.48
CA GLY A 106 15.21 12.89 -0.76
C GLY A 106 15.69 13.69 -1.96
N LYS A 107 15.07 13.46 -3.12
CA LYS A 107 15.38 14.16 -4.38
C LYS A 107 15.16 15.67 -4.32
N ASP A 108 14.32 16.11 -3.39
CA ASP A 108 13.98 17.50 -3.10
C ASP A 108 14.91 18.15 -2.05
N GLY A 109 15.91 17.42 -1.56
CA GLY A 109 16.84 17.88 -0.52
C GLY A 109 16.24 17.91 0.90
N ARG A 110 14.99 17.44 1.09
CA ARG A 110 14.36 17.35 2.40
C ARG A 110 14.71 16.04 3.09
N ALA A 111 14.72 16.05 4.42
CA ALA A 111 14.97 14.84 5.21
C ALA A 111 13.87 13.80 4.95
N LEU A 112 14.26 12.55 4.71
CA LEU A 112 13.33 11.43 4.54
C LEU A 112 12.78 10.96 5.90
N GLU A 113 11.63 10.29 5.89
CA GLU A 113 11.08 9.60 7.05
C GLU A 113 11.67 8.19 7.16
N PHE A 114 12.12 7.80 8.34
CA PHE A 114 12.50 6.41 8.60
C PHE A 114 11.26 5.59 8.92
N VAL A 115 11.04 4.51 8.16
CA VAL A 115 9.83 3.70 8.30
C VAL A 115 10.12 2.40 9.00
N ALA A 116 11.14 1.67 8.55
CA ALA A 116 11.42 0.33 9.02
C ALA A 116 12.87 -0.07 8.81
N GLN A 117 13.31 -1.09 9.55
CA GLN A 117 14.54 -1.82 9.23
C GLN A 117 14.36 -3.33 9.43
N LEU A 118 15.04 -4.13 8.61
CA LEU A 118 15.22 -5.57 8.79
C LEU A 118 16.64 -5.82 9.25
N ASP A 119 16.76 -6.59 10.33
CA ASP A 119 18.01 -7.23 10.72
C ASP A 119 17.92 -8.70 10.36
N PHE A 120 18.56 -9.09 9.26
CA PHE A 120 18.46 -10.45 8.73
C PHE A 120 19.10 -11.49 9.65
N ALA A 121 20.12 -11.12 10.43
CA ALA A 121 20.74 -12.02 11.41
C ALA A 121 19.79 -12.38 12.56
N GLY A 122 18.84 -11.50 12.87
CA GLY A 122 17.84 -11.68 13.92
C GLY A 122 16.59 -12.46 13.50
N MET A 123 16.50 -12.88 12.23
CA MET A 123 15.29 -13.50 11.66
C MET A 123 15.50 -15.00 11.35
N PRO A 124 14.43 -15.81 11.34
CA PRO A 124 14.51 -17.16 10.79
C PRO A 124 14.98 -17.11 9.32
N PRO A 125 15.73 -18.12 8.84
CA PRO A 125 16.16 -18.16 7.45
C PRO A 125 14.94 -18.22 6.52
N LEU A 126 15.02 -17.47 5.44
CA LEU A 126 14.04 -17.45 4.35
C LEU A 126 14.81 -17.65 3.05
N GLU A 127 14.40 -18.63 2.24
CA GLU A 127 15.06 -18.96 0.97
C GLU A 127 15.19 -17.73 0.07
N ASP A 128 16.36 -17.56 -0.55
CA ASP A 128 16.77 -16.41 -1.38
C ASP A 128 16.98 -15.06 -0.66
N TYR A 129 16.61 -14.91 0.61
CA TYR A 129 16.84 -13.68 1.37
C TYR A 129 18.22 -13.70 2.06
N PRO A 130 18.81 -12.52 2.34
CA PRO A 130 20.04 -12.45 3.12
C PRO A 130 19.88 -13.14 4.49
N SER A 131 20.95 -13.77 4.97
CA SER A 131 21.00 -14.40 6.30
C SER A 131 21.60 -13.49 7.38
N ASP A 132 22.19 -12.37 6.97
CA ASP A 132 22.84 -11.37 7.82
C ASP A 132 22.72 -10.00 7.14
N GLY A 133 23.02 -8.94 7.88
CA GLY A 133 23.01 -7.56 7.45
C GLY A 133 21.74 -6.79 7.84
N LEU A 134 21.86 -5.46 7.83
CA LEU A 134 20.82 -4.53 8.22
C LEU A 134 20.36 -3.72 7.01
N LEU A 135 19.07 -3.80 6.68
CA LEU A 135 18.44 -3.01 5.63
C LEU A 135 17.50 -1.98 6.25
N GLN A 136 17.71 -0.70 5.95
CA GLN A 136 16.90 0.41 6.47
C GLN A 136 16.09 1.06 5.33
N LEU A 137 14.79 1.32 5.56
CA LEU A 137 13.88 1.96 4.62
C LEU A 137 13.55 3.39 5.05
N PHE A 138 13.81 4.32 4.14
CA PHE A 138 13.42 5.73 4.25
C PHE A 138 12.53 6.14 3.09
N ILE A 139 11.52 6.96 3.34
CA ILE A 139 10.56 7.42 2.33
C ILE A 139 10.36 8.94 2.35
N GLY A 140 9.86 9.48 1.24
CA GLY A 140 9.48 10.87 1.11
C GLY A 140 8.43 11.26 2.14
N ARG A 141 8.47 12.52 2.58
CA ARG A 141 7.50 13.09 3.53
C ARG A 141 6.41 13.87 2.82
N ASP A 142 6.21 13.69 1.52
CA ASP A 142 5.06 14.23 0.82
C ASP A 142 3.76 13.52 1.23
N ASP A 143 2.63 14.02 0.73
CA ASP A 143 1.28 13.48 0.95
C ASP A 143 1.07 12.08 0.36
N LEU A 144 1.93 11.66 -0.57
CA LEU A 144 1.95 10.32 -1.13
C LEU A 144 3.02 9.42 -0.49
N HIS A 145 3.67 9.89 0.58
CA HIS A 145 4.70 9.14 1.30
C HIS A 145 5.79 8.58 0.37
N GLY A 146 6.21 9.40 -0.60
CA GLY A 146 7.30 9.09 -1.52
C GLY A 146 6.96 8.13 -2.66
N VAL A 147 5.71 7.69 -2.81
CA VAL A 147 5.29 6.89 -3.98
C VAL A 147 5.25 7.76 -5.24
N ASN A 148 5.58 7.17 -6.38
CA ASN A 148 5.35 7.75 -7.68
C ASN A 148 4.55 6.75 -8.54
N PHE A 149 3.23 6.93 -8.61
CA PHE A 149 2.34 5.99 -9.31
C PHE A 149 2.56 5.97 -10.84
N ASP A 150 2.99 7.09 -11.42
CA ASP A 150 3.25 7.21 -12.86
C ASP A 150 4.61 6.61 -13.26
N ALA A 151 5.61 6.74 -12.38
CA ALA A 151 6.95 6.18 -12.56
C ALA A 151 7.44 5.50 -11.25
N PRO A 152 6.97 4.27 -10.94
CA PRO A 152 7.28 3.57 -9.68
C PRO A 152 8.78 3.42 -9.36
N LEU A 153 9.64 3.28 -10.37
CA LEU A 153 11.10 3.22 -10.19
C LEU A 153 11.72 4.57 -9.82
N GLU A 154 10.97 5.65 -9.92
CA GLU A 154 11.37 7.00 -9.55
C GLU A 154 10.79 7.45 -8.21
N ALA A 155 10.25 6.53 -7.41
CA ALA A 155 9.79 6.80 -6.04
C ALA A 155 10.86 7.55 -5.22
N ASN A 156 10.41 8.47 -4.37
CA ASN A 156 11.27 9.24 -3.47
C ASN A 156 11.56 8.43 -2.21
N ILE A 157 12.32 7.35 -2.36
CA ILE A 157 12.73 6.48 -1.25
C ILE A 157 14.24 6.31 -1.23
N ARG A 158 14.75 5.81 -0.10
CA ARG A 158 16.13 5.39 0.03
C ARG A 158 16.23 4.15 0.89
N LEU A 159 16.87 3.13 0.33
CA LEU A 159 17.34 1.97 1.09
C LEU A 159 18.80 2.15 1.44
N ILE A 160 19.16 1.79 2.68
CA ILE A 160 20.55 1.74 3.11
C ILE A 160 20.84 0.32 3.57
N TRP A 161 21.81 -0.31 2.91
CA TRP A 161 22.24 -1.67 3.18
C TRP A 161 23.57 -1.68 3.91
N HIS A 162 23.61 -2.36 5.06
CA HIS A 162 24.80 -2.55 5.88
C HIS A 162 25.08 -4.06 5.99
N PRO A 163 25.95 -4.63 5.14
CA PRO A 163 26.15 -6.08 5.08
C PRO A 163 26.72 -6.67 6.37
N ASP A 164 27.53 -5.91 7.11
CA ASP A 164 28.14 -6.33 8.39
C ASP A 164 27.28 -5.96 9.61
N GLY A 165 26.05 -5.47 9.38
CA GLY A 165 25.18 -4.93 10.43
C GLY A 165 25.73 -3.64 11.05
N PRO A 166 25.18 -3.22 12.21
CA PRO A 166 25.61 -2.00 12.87
C PRO A 166 26.97 -2.15 13.57
N VAL A 167 27.97 -1.36 13.14
CA VAL A 167 29.31 -1.30 13.75
C VAL A 167 29.65 0.14 14.11
N GLY A 168 29.92 0.42 15.39
CA GLY A 168 30.14 1.79 15.87
C GLY A 168 28.88 2.65 15.74
N GLY A 169 29.02 3.96 15.55
CA GLY A 169 27.89 4.84 15.28
C GLY A 169 27.00 5.17 16.48
N ARG A 170 25.82 5.72 16.18
CA ARG A 170 24.85 6.19 17.20
C ARG A 170 23.42 6.05 16.73
N LEU A 171 22.50 5.97 17.69
CA LEU A 171 21.07 6.13 17.45
C LEU A 171 20.72 7.62 17.32
N VAL A 172 20.08 7.99 16.22
CA VAL A 172 19.64 9.36 15.93
C VAL A 172 18.12 9.38 15.84
N PRO A 173 17.41 10.20 16.64
CA PRO A 173 15.96 10.30 16.56
C PRO A 173 15.52 10.90 15.22
N PRO A 174 14.32 10.56 14.73
CA PRO A 174 13.83 11.09 13.47
C PRO A 174 13.71 12.62 13.54
N PRO A 175 14.06 13.36 12.46
CA PRO A 175 13.90 14.80 12.40
C PRO A 175 12.47 15.22 12.72
N ARG A 176 12.28 16.34 13.41
CA ARG A 176 10.97 16.89 13.75
C ARG A 176 10.05 16.99 12.52
N LEU A 177 8.76 16.71 12.69
CA LEU A 177 7.71 17.11 11.75
C LEU A 177 7.19 18.51 12.10
N PRO A 178 6.96 19.38 11.11
CA PRO A 178 6.22 20.62 11.31
C PRO A 178 4.84 20.33 11.92
N ARG A 179 4.41 21.18 12.84
CA ARG A 179 3.07 21.19 13.42
C ARG A 179 2.27 22.28 12.74
N TYR A 180 0.94 22.11 12.72
CA TYR A 180 0.03 23.10 12.17
C TYR A 180 0.34 24.50 12.70
N GLY A 181 0.66 25.42 11.78
CA GLY A 181 0.97 26.82 12.08
C GLY A 181 2.41 27.10 12.49
N ASP A 182 3.32 26.12 12.45
CA ASP A 182 4.75 26.39 12.48
C ASP A 182 5.17 27.20 11.24
N PRO A 183 6.22 28.04 11.31
CA PRO A 183 6.69 28.82 10.15
C PRO A 183 7.19 27.96 8.97
N ASP A 184 7.59 26.72 9.24
CA ASP A 184 8.06 25.72 8.28
C ASP A 184 6.98 24.67 7.93
N ASP A 185 5.74 24.87 8.37
CA ASP A 185 4.60 24.07 7.95
C ASP A 185 4.22 24.41 6.50
N ASP A 186 4.62 23.54 5.57
CA ASP A 186 4.26 23.64 4.16
C ASP A 186 2.90 23.02 3.84
N GLY A 187 2.25 22.37 4.81
CA GLY A 187 0.98 21.65 4.63
C GLY A 187 1.10 20.32 3.86
N TYR A 188 2.30 19.94 3.43
CA TYR A 188 2.55 18.72 2.65
C TYR A 188 3.46 17.74 3.38
N THR A 189 4.30 18.22 4.31
CA THR A 189 5.21 17.40 5.10
C THR A 189 4.43 16.53 6.07
N SER A 190 4.41 15.24 5.81
CA SER A 190 3.62 14.24 6.53
C SER A 190 4.46 13.01 6.91
N SER A 191 3.84 12.11 7.65
CA SER A 191 4.41 10.82 8.07
C SER A 191 3.30 9.78 8.11
N PRO A 192 3.57 8.52 7.71
CA PRO A 192 2.60 7.44 7.85
C PRO A 192 2.40 7.02 9.32
N PHE A 193 3.28 7.46 10.24
CA PHE A 193 3.07 7.24 11.66
C PHE A 193 2.06 8.23 12.27
N THR A 194 1.10 7.70 13.01
CA THR A 194 0.04 8.48 13.67
C THR A 194 0.28 8.74 15.16
N GLY A 195 1.31 8.13 15.73
CA GLY A 195 1.55 8.13 17.17
C GLY A 195 3.02 8.21 17.57
N ARG A 196 3.30 7.76 18.80
CA ARG A 196 4.64 7.82 19.41
C ARG A 196 5.60 6.79 18.82
N GLU A 197 5.08 5.80 18.11
CA GLU A 197 5.82 4.73 17.43
C GLU A 197 6.87 5.31 16.47
N ARG A 198 6.59 6.48 15.89
CA ARG A 198 7.57 7.23 15.09
C ARG A 198 8.86 7.51 15.86
N GLU A 199 8.75 7.99 17.10
CA GLU A 199 9.88 8.42 17.93
C GLU A 199 10.42 7.29 18.82
N GLN A 200 9.54 6.40 19.27
CA GLN A 200 9.84 5.33 20.21
C GLN A 200 10.23 4.01 19.52
N GLY A 201 9.77 3.80 18.29
CA GLY A 201 9.92 2.54 17.57
C GLY A 201 9.04 1.42 18.10
N VAL A 202 8.78 0.44 17.24
CA VAL A 202 8.11 -0.81 17.59
C VAL A 202 9.01 -1.95 17.12
N PRO A 203 9.72 -2.63 18.04
CA PRO A 203 10.46 -3.83 17.72
C PRO A 203 9.52 -4.90 17.16
N LEU A 204 9.99 -5.65 16.18
CA LEU A 204 9.22 -6.72 15.55
C LEU A 204 9.96 -8.04 15.66
N ARG A 205 9.21 -9.12 15.90
CA ARG A 205 9.74 -10.49 15.90
C ARG A 205 9.21 -11.24 14.68
N ALA A 206 10.12 -11.89 13.97
CA ALA A 206 9.80 -12.70 12.79
C ALA A 206 9.44 -14.14 13.17
N LYS A 207 8.43 -14.69 12.50
CA LYS A 207 8.05 -16.10 12.57
C LYS A 207 7.79 -16.63 11.16
N SER A 208 8.37 -17.77 10.81
CA SER A 208 8.11 -18.45 9.54
C SER A 208 6.65 -18.88 9.41
N VAL A 209 6.06 -18.59 8.26
CA VAL A 209 4.69 -18.97 7.88
C VAL A 209 4.65 -19.37 6.41
N ALA A 210 3.60 -20.10 6.02
CA ALA A 210 3.22 -20.27 4.63
C ALA A 210 2.08 -19.28 4.34
N MET A 211 2.32 -18.34 3.43
CA MET A 211 1.39 -17.27 3.10
C MET A 211 0.61 -17.63 1.84
N MET A 212 -0.72 -17.66 1.96
CA MET A 212 -1.61 -17.79 0.81
C MET A 212 -1.63 -16.49 -0.01
N PRO A 213 -1.84 -16.56 -1.33
CA PRO A 213 -2.03 -15.37 -2.15
C PRO A 213 -3.28 -14.61 -1.71
N GLN A 214 -3.18 -13.28 -1.70
CA GLN A 214 -4.32 -12.41 -1.42
C GLN A 214 -5.27 -12.30 -2.61
N PRO A 215 -6.51 -11.84 -2.36
CA PRO A 215 -7.51 -11.65 -3.40
C PRO A 215 -7.04 -10.88 -4.63
N LEU A 216 -6.25 -9.84 -4.43
CA LEU A 216 -5.88 -8.89 -5.47
C LEU A 216 -4.51 -9.18 -6.10
N THR A 217 -3.93 -10.37 -5.86
CA THR A 217 -2.60 -10.72 -6.36
C THR A 217 -2.63 -11.41 -7.72
N CYS A 218 -1.61 -11.17 -8.55
CA CYS A 218 -1.54 -11.79 -9.88
C CYS A 218 -1.50 -13.32 -9.87
N ALA A 219 -0.98 -13.93 -8.79
CA ALA A 219 -0.97 -15.38 -8.66
C ALA A 219 -2.40 -15.95 -8.56
N ARG A 220 -3.28 -15.29 -7.81
CA ARG A 220 -4.69 -15.70 -7.72
C ARG A 220 -5.42 -15.45 -9.03
N GLU A 221 -5.23 -14.27 -9.63
CA GLU A 221 -5.85 -13.94 -10.92
C GLU A 221 -5.41 -14.90 -12.03
N GLY A 222 -4.13 -15.26 -12.06
CA GLY A 222 -3.60 -16.27 -12.99
C GLY A 222 -4.30 -17.62 -12.83
N LEU A 223 -4.44 -18.10 -11.59
CA LEU A 223 -5.15 -19.35 -11.31
C LEU A 223 -6.62 -19.31 -11.73
N LEU A 224 -7.33 -18.20 -11.45
CA LEU A 224 -8.72 -18.03 -11.88
C LEU A 224 -8.83 -18.09 -13.40
N ARG A 225 -7.92 -17.41 -14.12
CA ARG A 225 -7.87 -17.42 -15.58
C ARG A 225 -7.60 -18.82 -16.15
N ASP A 226 -6.64 -19.54 -15.58
CA ASP A 226 -6.30 -20.90 -16.00
C ASP A 226 -7.45 -21.90 -15.82
N LEU A 227 -8.29 -21.66 -14.80
CA LEU A 227 -9.51 -22.43 -14.54
C LEU A 227 -10.74 -21.94 -15.34
N GLY A 228 -10.59 -20.88 -16.14
CA GLY A 228 -11.69 -20.27 -16.89
C GLY A 228 -12.76 -19.64 -16.00
N ILE A 229 -12.38 -19.17 -14.80
CA ILE A 229 -13.27 -18.53 -13.83
C ILE A 229 -13.22 -17.01 -14.05
N ASP A 230 -14.38 -16.38 -14.18
CA ASP A 230 -14.49 -14.93 -14.23
C ASP A 230 -14.10 -14.33 -12.87
N VAL A 231 -13.12 -13.44 -12.85
CA VAL A 231 -12.65 -12.78 -11.62
C VAL A 231 -13.73 -11.94 -10.93
N ARG A 232 -14.81 -11.60 -11.66
CA ARG A 232 -15.96 -10.82 -11.18
C ARG A 232 -17.08 -11.68 -10.57
N ALA A 233 -16.92 -13.01 -10.55
CA ALA A 233 -17.95 -13.92 -10.06
C ALA A 233 -18.14 -13.80 -8.54
N ASP A 234 -19.38 -13.89 -8.07
CA ASP A 234 -19.72 -13.79 -6.64
C ASP A 234 -19.00 -14.88 -5.83
N ALA A 235 -18.82 -16.07 -6.40
CA ALA A 235 -18.06 -17.15 -5.77
C ALA A 235 -16.57 -16.82 -5.53
N VAL A 236 -15.98 -15.95 -6.37
CA VAL A 236 -14.61 -15.45 -6.20
C VAL A 236 -14.55 -14.43 -5.07
N ASP A 237 -15.55 -13.56 -4.94
CA ASP A 237 -15.64 -12.57 -3.87
C ASP A 237 -15.86 -13.23 -2.51
N ALA A 238 -16.72 -14.26 -2.42
CA ALA A 238 -16.91 -15.01 -1.17
C ALA A 238 -15.60 -15.68 -0.69
N LEU A 239 -14.85 -16.27 -1.62
CA LEU A 239 -13.54 -16.83 -1.34
C LEU A 239 -12.52 -15.75 -0.97
N ALA A 240 -12.59 -14.58 -1.61
CA ALA A 240 -11.74 -13.44 -1.30
C ALA A 240 -11.93 -12.99 0.15
N GLU A 241 -13.18 -12.88 0.58
CA GLU A 241 -13.56 -12.48 1.93
C GLU A 241 -13.06 -13.50 2.97
N ASP A 242 -13.18 -14.81 2.72
CA ASP A 242 -12.63 -15.84 3.59
C ASP A 242 -11.11 -15.73 3.77
N LEU A 243 -10.38 -15.51 2.66
CA LEU A 243 -8.92 -15.35 2.67
C LEU A 243 -8.50 -14.05 3.38
N TRP A 244 -9.22 -12.96 3.10
CA TRP A 244 -9.02 -11.67 3.73
C TRP A 244 -9.24 -11.76 5.25
N ASN A 245 -10.34 -12.37 5.67
CA ASN A 245 -10.68 -12.56 7.08
C ASN A 245 -9.67 -13.45 7.81
N ALA A 246 -9.11 -14.47 7.13
CA ALA A 246 -8.00 -15.26 7.68
C ALA A 246 -6.70 -14.45 7.84
N HIS A 247 -6.56 -13.35 7.10
CA HIS A 247 -5.43 -12.42 7.15
C HIS A 247 -5.65 -11.19 8.03
N LEU A 248 -6.83 -10.99 8.61
CA LEU A 248 -7.16 -9.89 9.51
C LEU A 248 -6.32 -9.95 10.80
N GLY A 249 -5.11 -9.42 10.71
CA GLY A 249 -4.23 -9.12 11.81
C GLY A 249 -3.16 -8.15 11.33
N SER A 250 -2.93 -7.08 12.09
CA SER A 250 -1.92 -6.05 11.84
C SER A 250 -0.49 -6.61 11.92
N ALA A 251 -0.11 -7.41 10.93
CA ALA A 251 1.20 -8.00 10.81
C ALA A 251 1.87 -7.50 9.53
N HIS A 252 3.17 -7.30 9.64
CA HIS A 252 4.03 -6.96 8.52
C HIS A 252 4.67 -8.25 8.01
N TYR A 253 5.22 -8.25 6.80
CA TYR A 253 5.84 -9.45 6.23
C TYR A 253 7.15 -9.18 5.50
N VAL A 254 7.98 -10.21 5.44
CA VAL A 254 9.11 -10.36 4.50
C VAL A 254 8.85 -11.63 3.70
N GLY A 255 9.01 -11.59 2.38
CA GLY A 255 8.61 -12.70 1.51
C GLY A 255 7.10 -12.85 1.36
N GLY A 256 6.66 -14.02 0.89
CA GLY A 256 5.26 -14.27 0.60
C GLY A 256 4.72 -13.44 -0.57
N TYR A 257 3.50 -12.93 -0.41
CA TYR A 257 2.80 -12.13 -1.40
C TYR A 257 2.64 -10.69 -0.92
N PRO A 258 2.69 -9.69 -1.82
CA PRO A 258 2.28 -8.34 -1.46
C PRO A 258 0.78 -8.30 -1.17
N LEU A 259 0.41 -7.39 -0.27
CA LEU A 259 -0.98 -7.04 0.02
C LEU A 259 -1.30 -5.71 -0.68
N PHE A 260 -2.55 -5.61 -1.12
CA PHE A 260 -3.15 -4.45 -1.77
C PHE A 260 -4.58 -4.33 -1.28
N THR A 261 -5.09 -3.10 -1.17
CA THR A 261 -6.53 -2.85 -0.99
C THR A 261 -7.23 -2.55 -2.32
N GLN A 262 -6.49 -2.19 -3.37
CA GLN A 262 -7.03 -1.85 -4.68
C GLN A 262 -6.65 -2.87 -5.75
N THR A 263 -5.48 -2.74 -6.37
CA THR A 263 -5.08 -3.61 -7.49
C THR A 263 -3.56 -3.76 -7.52
N ASP A 264 -3.10 -4.98 -7.74
CA ASP A 264 -1.69 -5.27 -7.97
C ASP A 264 -1.27 -4.73 -9.35
N TYR A 265 -0.52 -3.62 -9.34
CA TYR A 265 -0.03 -2.93 -10.55
C TYR A 265 0.86 -3.79 -11.45
N ARG A 266 1.29 -4.96 -10.98
CA ARG A 266 2.08 -5.94 -11.76
C ARG A 266 1.17 -6.83 -12.61
N CYS A 267 -0.13 -6.83 -12.35
CA CYS A 267 -1.08 -7.63 -13.11
C CYS A 267 -1.41 -6.96 -14.45
N ASP A 268 -1.92 -7.76 -15.37
CA ASP A 268 -2.44 -7.24 -16.63
C ASP A 268 -3.71 -6.46 -16.34
N LEU A 269 -3.70 -5.14 -16.60
CA LEU A 269 -4.88 -4.32 -16.42
C LEU A 269 -5.96 -4.77 -17.43
N TRP A 270 -7.14 -5.14 -16.90
CA TRP A 270 -8.33 -5.35 -17.72
C TRP A 270 -8.90 -3.98 -18.14
N THR A 271 -8.59 -3.57 -19.37
CA THR A 271 -9.26 -2.42 -19.98
C THR A 271 -10.20 -2.92 -21.07
N SER A 272 -11.50 -2.71 -20.88
CA SER A 272 -12.52 -2.78 -21.94
C SER A 272 -12.42 -4.01 -22.86
N GLY A 273 -12.31 -5.21 -22.29
CA GLY A 273 -12.35 -6.45 -23.08
C GLY A 273 -11.02 -6.92 -23.67
N ALA A 274 -9.90 -6.26 -23.39
CA ALA A 274 -8.58 -6.70 -23.78
C ALA A 274 -7.57 -6.59 -22.62
N ILE A 275 -6.67 -7.56 -22.54
CA ILE A 275 -5.44 -7.43 -21.74
C ILE A 275 -4.63 -6.29 -22.36
N ALA A 276 -4.57 -5.14 -21.70
CA ALA A 276 -3.54 -4.16 -21.98
C ALA A 276 -2.19 -4.82 -21.68
N SER A 277 -1.19 -4.58 -22.54
CA SER A 277 0.16 -5.17 -22.49
C SER A 277 0.69 -5.51 -21.09
N ALA A 278 1.42 -6.64 -20.99
CA ALA A 278 2.10 -7.07 -19.78
C ALA A 278 2.70 -5.90 -18.99
N SER A 279 2.31 -5.75 -17.71
CA SER A 279 2.87 -4.73 -16.84
C SER A 279 4.41 -4.82 -16.87
N PRO A 280 5.12 -3.69 -17.08
CA PRO A 280 6.58 -3.69 -17.15
C PRO A 280 7.24 -4.02 -15.80
N TYR A 281 6.45 -4.17 -14.74
CA TYR A 281 6.90 -4.42 -13.37
C TYR A 281 6.68 -5.87 -12.90
N ARG A 282 6.30 -6.77 -13.81
CA ARG A 282 6.05 -8.19 -13.50
C ARG A 282 7.24 -8.93 -12.91
N ASP A 283 8.45 -8.48 -13.21
CA ASP A 283 9.71 -9.05 -12.72
C ASP A 283 10.07 -8.57 -11.30
N PHE A 284 9.36 -7.59 -10.73
CA PHE A 284 9.43 -7.23 -9.31
C PHE A 284 8.56 -8.21 -8.49
N ASP A 285 9.09 -9.41 -8.35
CA ASP A 285 8.37 -10.61 -7.93
C ASP A 285 8.73 -11.09 -6.52
N ARG A 286 9.54 -10.33 -5.77
CA ARG A 286 9.87 -10.59 -4.37
C ARG A 286 9.46 -9.43 -3.48
N VAL A 287 8.91 -9.74 -2.31
CA VAL A 287 8.51 -8.77 -1.28
C VAL A 287 9.67 -8.58 -0.31
N LEU A 288 10.33 -7.43 -0.31
CA LEU A 288 11.32 -7.08 0.73
C LEU A 288 10.61 -6.73 2.04
N PHE A 289 9.57 -5.92 1.93
CA PHE A 289 8.74 -5.49 3.04
C PHE A 289 7.28 -5.40 2.60
N GLN A 290 6.39 -5.94 3.43
CA GLN A 290 4.97 -5.65 3.43
C GLN A 290 4.63 -4.95 4.75
N LEU A 291 4.09 -3.74 4.68
CA LEU A 291 3.78 -2.89 5.81
C LEU A 291 2.28 -2.57 5.81
N THR A 292 1.51 -3.31 6.61
CA THR A 292 0.08 -3.05 6.82
C THR A 292 -0.19 -1.89 7.77
N SER A 293 -1.30 -1.17 7.57
CA SER A 293 -1.81 -0.22 8.55
C SER A 293 -2.06 -0.90 9.92
N GLY A 294 -1.50 -0.33 10.97
CA GLY A 294 -1.44 -0.90 12.31
C GLY A 294 -0.08 -0.67 12.96
N ASN A 295 0.02 -0.97 14.26
CA ASN A 295 1.26 -0.77 15.03
C ASN A 295 1.82 0.67 14.93
N GLY A 296 0.93 1.66 14.83
CA GLY A 296 1.26 3.08 14.68
C GLY A 296 1.43 3.57 13.24
N LEU A 297 1.47 2.68 12.24
CA LEU A 297 1.45 3.04 10.82
C LEU A 297 0.00 3.17 10.32
N GLN A 298 -0.23 4.14 9.44
CA GLN A 298 -1.48 4.33 8.72
C GLN A 298 -1.19 4.78 7.29
N TRP A 299 -1.66 3.98 6.33
CA TRP A 299 -1.58 4.28 4.90
C TRP A 299 -2.96 4.69 4.42
N GLY A 300 -3.23 5.99 4.33
CA GLY A 300 -4.57 6.49 3.96
C GLY A 300 -5.70 5.93 4.84
N ASP A 301 -6.74 5.40 4.20
CA ASP A 301 -7.85 4.70 4.87
C ASP A 301 -7.53 3.20 5.04
N MET A 302 -6.71 2.89 6.05
CA MET A 302 -6.35 1.51 6.46
C MET A 302 -5.72 0.66 5.35
N GLY A 303 -4.82 1.28 4.59
CA GLY A 303 -4.15 0.71 3.43
C GLY A 303 -2.96 -0.21 3.71
N GLU A 304 -2.33 -0.63 2.61
CA GLU A 304 -1.23 -1.57 2.55
C GLU A 304 -0.05 -0.96 1.77
N ALA A 305 1.15 -1.02 2.34
CA ALA A 305 2.36 -0.61 1.63
C ALA A 305 3.29 -1.79 1.37
N ASN A 306 3.93 -1.83 0.21
CA ASN A 306 4.86 -2.87 -0.17
C ASN A 306 6.11 -2.32 -0.86
N LEU A 307 7.21 -3.00 -0.60
CA LEU A 307 8.50 -2.77 -1.23
C LEU A 307 8.90 -4.02 -2.01
N MET A 308 8.87 -3.90 -3.33
CA MET A 308 9.09 -5.00 -4.25
C MET A 308 10.49 -4.93 -4.86
N ILE A 309 11.10 -6.08 -5.11
CA ILE A 309 12.43 -6.22 -5.74
C ILE A 309 12.40 -7.37 -6.74
N ARG A 310 13.28 -7.32 -7.75
CA ARG A 310 13.53 -8.47 -8.63
C ARG A 310 14.29 -9.56 -7.89
N HIS A 311 13.95 -10.82 -8.15
CA HIS A 311 14.68 -11.96 -7.58
C HIS A 311 16.20 -11.90 -7.77
N ALA A 312 16.68 -11.55 -8.97
CA ALA A 312 18.12 -11.46 -9.25
C ALA A 312 18.82 -10.34 -8.45
N ASP A 313 18.12 -9.25 -8.17
CA ASP A 313 18.65 -8.13 -7.38
C ASP A 313 18.68 -8.48 -5.88
N LEU A 314 17.67 -9.21 -5.39
CA LEU A 314 17.65 -9.75 -4.03
C LEU A 314 18.83 -10.72 -3.79
N LEU A 315 19.04 -11.69 -4.67
CA LEU A 315 20.14 -12.66 -4.56
C LEU A 315 21.53 -11.99 -4.56
N ALA A 316 21.64 -10.85 -5.24
CA ALA A 316 22.88 -10.07 -5.34
C ALA A 316 23.00 -8.99 -4.25
N CYS A 317 22.03 -8.89 -3.32
CA CYS A 317 21.93 -7.81 -2.33
C CYS A 317 22.01 -6.40 -2.95
N ARG A 318 21.41 -6.22 -4.14
CA ARG A 318 21.35 -4.94 -4.86
C ARG A 318 20.01 -4.25 -4.62
N PHE A 319 20.01 -3.30 -3.69
CA PHE A 319 18.79 -2.62 -3.24
C PHE A 319 18.56 -1.25 -3.90
N ASP A 320 19.25 -0.96 -5.02
CA ASP A 320 19.14 0.30 -5.75
C ASP A 320 17.96 0.34 -6.74
N GLN A 321 17.40 -0.82 -7.10
CA GLN A 321 16.21 -0.94 -7.93
C GLN A 321 15.10 -1.70 -7.21
N VAL A 322 14.13 -0.92 -6.73
CA VAL A 322 12.96 -1.42 -5.99
C VAL A 322 11.73 -0.62 -6.41
N ILE A 323 10.55 -1.19 -6.18
CA ILE A 323 9.30 -0.46 -6.30
C ILE A 323 8.71 -0.27 -4.91
N TRP A 324 8.50 0.98 -4.53
CA TRP A 324 7.73 1.37 -3.37
C TRP A 324 6.31 1.72 -3.80
N TRP A 325 5.34 1.07 -3.18
CA TRP A 325 3.93 1.26 -3.48
C TRP A 325 3.12 1.23 -2.20
N TRP A 326 2.03 2.00 -2.16
CA TRP A 326 0.96 1.77 -1.20
C TRP A 326 -0.37 2.14 -1.82
N ASP A 327 -1.43 1.50 -1.35
CA ASP A 327 -2.81 1.84 -1.67
C ASP A 327 -3.68 1.80 -0.41
N CYS A 328 -4.87 2.38 -0.47
CA CYS A 328 -5.86 2.32 0.60
C CYS A 328 -7.27 2.17 0.02
N SER A 329 -8.26 1.94 0.91
CA SER A 329 -9.67 1.87 0.49
C SER A 329 -10.24 3.24 0.13
#